data_AF-A0A519SZJ7-F1
#
_entry.id   AF-A0A519SZJ7-F1
#
_cell.length_a   1.000
_cell.length_b   1.000
_cell.length_c   1.000
_cell.angle_alpha   90.00
_cell.angle_beta   90.00
_cell.angle_gamma   90.00
#
_symmetry.space_group_name_H-M   'P 1'
#
loop_
_entity.id
_entity.type
_entity.pdbx_description
1 polymer ?
#
loop_
_entity_poly.entity_id
_entity_poly.type
_entity_poly.pdbx_seq_one_letter_code
_entity_poly.pdbx_strand_id
1 'polypeptide(L)' 'MGGFAVPVDLKVDYADGSTETLHRTPDLWRANQQQASITVPAGKAVRAVSLDHGLYMDADTKNDQLTVQ' A
#
# COMPACT_ATOMS: atom_id res chain seq x y z
N MET A 1 -2.70 -3.73 18.89
CA MET A 1 -3.31 -5.00 18.41
C MET A 1 -2.58 -5.39 17.15
N GLY A 2 -2.01 -6.59 17.09
CA GLY A 2 -1.20 -7.08 15.95
C GLY A 2 0.14 -7.68 16.40
N GLY A 3 0.48 -8.88 15.92
CA GLY A 3 1.73 -9.60 16.24
C GLY A 3 2.25 -10.49 15.11
N PHE A 4 1.65 -10.39 13.92
CA PHE A 4 2.03 -11.15 12.73
C PHE A 4 1.99 -10.23 11.51
N ALA A 5 2.99 -10.35 10.64
CA ALA A 5 3.07 -9.63 9.39
C ALA A 5 2.04 -10.20 8.40
N VAL A 6 1.13 -9.38 7.90
CA VAL A 6 0.09 -9.79 6.94
C VAL A 6 0.44 -9.31 5.53
N PRO A 7 0.01 -10.03 4.48
CA PRO A 7 0.08 -9.50 3.12
C PRO A 7 -0.78 -8.24 3.01
N VAL A 8 -0.35 -7.31 2.16
CA VAL A 8 -1.05 -6.06 1.88
C VAL A 8 -1.08 -5.81 0.39
N ASP A 9 -2.20 -5.26 -0.09
CA ASP A 9 -2.33 -4.79 -1.46
C ASP A 9 -2.22 -3.27 -1.49
N LEU A 10 -1.34 -2.75 -2.35
CA LEU A 10 -1.25 -1.31 -2.60
C LEU A 10 -1.96 -0.99 -3.90
N LYS A 11 -3.04 -0.21 -3.85
CA LYS A 11 -3.72 0.31 -5.04
C LYS A 11 -3.13 1.66 -5.39
N VAL A 12 -2.69 1.78 -6.64
CA VAL A 12 -2.13 3.01 -7.20
C VAL A 12 -3.09 3.52 -8.25
N ASP A 13 -3.57 4.74 -8.04
CA ASP A 13 -4.32 5.52 -9.01
C ASP A 13 -3.36 6.44 -9.75
N TYR A 14 -3.31 6.35 -11.07
CA TYR A 14 -2.47 7.20 -11.91
C TYR A 14 -3.24 8.41 -12.45
N ALA A 15 -2.51 9.48 -12.78
CA ALA A 15 -3.08 10.71 -13.35
C ALA A 15 -3.69 10.51 -14.74
N ASP A 16 -3.25 9.48 -15.48
CA ASP A 16 -3.83 9.08 -16.77
C ASP A 16 -5.16 8.31 -16.64
N GLY A 17 -5.64 8.12 -15.41
CA GLY A 17 -6.87 7.39 -15.10
C GLY A 17 -6.72 5.88 -15.02
N SER A 18 -5.54 5.33 -15.31
CA SER A 18 -5.26 3.91 -15.10
C SER A 18 -5.00 3.59 -13.62
N THR A 19 -5.17 2.32 -13.25
CA THR A 19 -4.91 1.83 -11.91
C THR A 19 -3.99 0.61 -11.95
N GLU A 20 -3.26 0.40 -10.86
CA GLU A 20 -2.43 -0.79 -10.65
C GLU A 20 -2.57 -1.27 -9.20
N THR A 21 -2.54 -2.59 -9.02
CA THR A 21 -2.50 -3.20 -7.69
C THR A 21 -1.17 -3.92 -7.50
N LEU A 22 -0.44 -3.53 -6.46
CA LEU A 22 0.82 -4.14 -6.08
C LEU A 22 0.61 -5.05 -4.87
N HIS A 23 0.53 -6.36 -5.10
CA HIS A 23 0.45 -7.35 -4.03
C HIS A 23 1.79 -7.51 -3.32
N ARG A 24 1.79 -7.42 -1.98
CA ARG A 24 3.00 -7.59 -1.15
C ARG A 24 2.76 -8.67 -0.11
N THR A 25 3.71 -9.60 -0.04
CA THR A 25 3.71 -10.65 0.97
C THR A 25 4.18 -10.11 2.32
N PRO A 26 4.00 -10.86 3.42
CA PRO A 26 4.52 -10.51 4.74
C PRO A 26 6.03 -10.20 4.79
N ASP A 27 6.81 -10.69 3.81
CA ASP A 27 8.25 -10.46 3.74
C ASP A 27 8.62 -8.97 3.61
N LEU A 28 7.68 -8.13 3.14
CA LEU A 28 7.82 -6.67 3.12
C LEU A 28 8.18 -6.08 4.50
N TRP A 29 7.69 -6.70 5.57
CA TRP A 29 7.88 -6.26 6.96
C TRP A 29 9.12 -6.87 7.64
N ARG A 30 9.86 -7.75 6.93
CA ARG A 30 10.96 -8.53 7.51
C ARG A 30 12.10 -7.66 8.02
N ALA A 31 12.48 -6.65 7.23
CA ALA A 31 13.58 -5.75 7.58
C ALA A 31 13.17 -4.74 8.65
N ASN A 32 11.91 -4.31 8.64
CA ASN A 32 11.34 -3.38 9.60
C ASN A 32 9.83 -3.57 9.70
N GLN A 33 9.34 -3.89 10.90
CA GLN A 33 7.92 -4.17 11.15
C GLN A 33 7.05 -2.92 11.25
N GLN A 34 7.66 -1.72 11.32
CA GLN A 34 6.95 -0.44 11.47
C GLN A 34 6.98 0.40 10.18
N GLN A 35 7.90 0.10 9.26
CA GLN A 35 8.08 0.89 8.05
C GLN A 35 8.52 0.00 6.91
N ALA A 36 7.84 0.13 5.78
CA ALA A 36 8.20 -0.51 4.52
C ALA A 36 8.31 0.54 3.41
N SER A 37 9.11 0.25 2.38
CA SER A 37 9.19 1.07 1.18
C SER A 37 8.83 0.22 -0.02
N ILE A 38 7.85 0.67 -0.80
CA ILE A 38 7.42 0.02 -2.03
C ILE A 38 7.76 0.94 -3.18
N THR A 39 8.59 0.46 -4.10
CA THR A 39 8.82 1.16 -5.36
C THR A 39 7.63 0.96 -6.29
N VAL A 40 7.03 2.06 -6.72
CA VAL A 40 5.98 2.07 -7.75
C VAL A 40 6.65 2.17 -9.13
N PRO A 41 6.19 1.45 -10.15
CA PRO A 41 6.78 1.50 -11.49
C PRO A 41 6.89 2.93 -12.03
N ALA A 42 8.05 3.24 -12.62
CA ALA A 42 8.28 4.52 -13.25
C ALA A 42 7.47 4.66 -14.55
N GLY A 43 7.17 5.91 -14.94
CA GLY A 43 6.56 6.22 -16.24
C GLY A 43 5.12 6.73 -16.19
N LYS A 44 4.48 6.72 -15.01
CA LYS A 44 3.17 7.35 -14.80
C LYS A 44 3.17 8.21 -13.56
N ALA A 45 2.59 9.41 -13.66
CA ALA A 45 2.38 10.26 -12.50
C ALA A 45 1.34 9.62 -11.58
N VAL A 46 1.72 9.40 -10.32
CA VAL A 46 0.81 8.88 -9.29
C VAL A 46 -0.13 10.01 -8.86
N ARG A 47 -1.42 9.73 -8.83
CA ARG A 47 -2.47 10.62 -8.33
C ARG A 47 -2.80 10.31 -6.87
N ALA A 48 -3.03 9.04 -6.58
CA ALA A 48 -3.33 8.59 -5.23
C ALA A 48 -2.81 7.17 -5.00
N VAL A 49 -2.63 6.84 -3.73
CA VAL A 49 -2.25 5.52 -3.27
C VAL A 49 -3.16 5.15 -2.11
N SER A 50 -3.66 3.93 -2.09
CA SER A 50 -4.41 3.39 -0.97
C SER A 50 -3.95 1.98 -0.62
N LEU A 51 -4.06 1.64 0.66
CA LEU A 51 -3.91 0.27 1.14
C LEU A 51 -5.25 -0.44 1.05
N ASP A 52 -5.22 -1.67 0.53
CA ASP A 52 -6.32 -2.62 0.61
C ASP A 52 -5.87 -3.76 1.52
N HIS A 53 -6.61 -3.89 2.62
CA HIS A 53 -6.29 -4.75 3.74
C HIS A 53 -6.96 -6.12 3.58
N GLY A 54 -7.84 -6.27 2.57
CA GLY A 54 -8.54 -7.49 2.24
C GLY A 54 -9.32 -8.06 3.43
N LEU A 55 -8.86 -9.20 3.94
CA LEU A 55 -9.43 -9.91 5.09
C LEU A 55 -8.98 -9.36 6.45
N TYR A 56 -7.86 -8.65 6.48
CA TYR A 56 -7.30 -8.05 7.68
C TYR A 56 -7.81 -6.62 7.80
N MET A 57 -8.03 -6.14 9.02
CA MET A 57 -8.53 -4.79 9.25
C MET A 57 -7.40 -3.94 9.84
N ASP A 58 -7.15 -2.77 9.24
CA ASP A 58 -6.35 -1.74 9.93
C ASP A 58 -7.08 -1.29 11.20
N ALA A 59 -6.31 -1.04 12.24
CA ALA A 59 -6.85 -0.48 13.47
C ALA A 59 -7.21 1.01 13.30
N ASP A 60 -6.56 1.72 12.38
CA ASP A 60 -6.86 3.12 12.06
C ASP A 60 -6.87 3.36 10.56
N THR A 61 -8.04 3.17 9.94
CA THR A 61 -8.16 3.26 8.48
C THR A 61 -8.07 4.68 7.92
N LYS A 62 -7.94 5.70 8.77
CA LYS A 62 -7.85 7.10 8.33
C LYS A 62 -6.53 7.43 7.64
N ASN A 63 -5.51 6.60 7.83
CA ASN A 63 -4.17 6.79 7.28
C ASN A 63 -3.86 5.85 6.11
N ASP A 64 -4.85 5.08 5.63
CA ASP A 64 -4.68 4.11 4.54
C ASP A 64 -4.65 4.74 3.15
N GLN A 65 -4.82 6.06 3.03
CA GLN A 65 -4.91 6.76 1.76
C GLN A 65 -4.01 8.00 1.73
N LEU A 66 -3.29 8.16 0.62
CA LEU A 66 -2.47 9.32 0.31
C LEU A 66 -2.82 9.84 -1.09
N THR A 67 -3.11 11.14 -1.19
CA THR A 67 -3.25 11.84 -2.49
C THR A 67 -2.02 12.70 -2.72
N VAL A 68 -1.42 12.58 -3.90
CA VAL A 68 -0.26 13.37 -4.32
C VAL A 68 -0.77 14.69 -4.90
N GLN A 69 -0.29 15.82 -4.35
CA GLN A 69 -0.63 17.17 -4.80
C GLN A 69 0.21 17.60 -6.00
#